data_AF-A0A7V9P2T4-F1
#
_entry.id   AF-A0A7V9P2T4-F1
#
_cell.length_a   1.000
_cell.length_b   1.000
_cell.length_c   1.000
_cell.angle_alpha   90.00
_cell.angle_beta   90.00
_cell.angle_gamma   90.00
#
_symmetry.space_group_name_H-M   'P 1'
#
loop_
_entity.id
_entity.type
_entity.pdbx_description
1 polymer ?
#
loop_
_entity_poly.entity_id
_entity_poly.type
_entity_poly.pdbx_seq_one_letter_code
_entity_poly.pdbx_strand_id
1 'polypeptide(L)'
;MTFLSRLLEPPRLRTIEEDERERHATWLELFFDLVFVVAVAQLGESLSENHDTEGFLKFLALFVPVWWAWAGFTFYANRFDTDDLAYRLLCLTGMFTVAAFATNVHDAFTGGANAFALSYVAIRLVILVLYSRAIRHVERARRLAIWYFTAFSLGVVVWLVSLAVAEPAKWRLWALALTIEISAPLVGWRLIPKAPIHPTHVPERFGLLTIIVLGEAVFAVVVGVAGAEWQAESALTAVGGFLAAAGIWWIYFDFVDSEAVVQTLVGGLTYTYSHLPLIAGIVALGIGVKLSILDTAGKTGYADTGWILCGGLALTMFAMAAIQLATPPTLLDVDVWLRLATGAAALVLLPVSGELSPLALVWILAGLLVAQVVFELVGHEEHVLDHTLPGRGTS
;
A
#
# COMPACT_ATOMS: atom_id res chain seq x y z
N MET A 1 32.21 -20.02 -7.03
CA MET A 1 31.60 -18.84 -7.68
C MET A 1 32.71 -18.03 -8.34
N THR A 2 32.67 -17.84 -9.66
CA THR A 2 33.65 -17.04 -10.39
C THR A 2 33.28 -15.55 -10.34
N PHE A 3 34.25 -14.65 -10.45
CA PHE A 3 33.98 -13.19 -10.48
C PHE A 3 32.95 -12.80 -11.57
N LEU A 4 32.95 -13.51 -12.70
CA LEU A 4 31.97 -13.37 -13.78
C LEU A 4 30.54 -13.78 -13.38
N SER A 5 30.37 -14.75 -12.47
CA SER A 5 29.04 -15.17 -11.99
C SER A 5 28.39 -14.10 -11.11
N ARG A 6 29.16 -13.17 -10.52
CA ARG A 6 28.62 -11.99 -9.82
C ARG A 6 28.19 -10.86 -10.76
N LEU A 7 28.67 -10.87 -12.01
CA LEU A 7 28.44 -9.76 -12.94
C LEU A 7 27.12 -9.93 -13.72
N LEU A 8 26.81 -11.14 -14.18
CA LEU A 8 25.62 -11.41 -15.01
C LEU A 8 25.13 -12.84 -14.77
N GLU A 9 24.38 -13.06 -13.69
CA GLU A 9 23.64 -14.31 -13.52
C GLU A 9 22.29 -14.22 -14.27
N PRO A 10 21.92 -15.23 -15.08
CA PRO A 10 20.63 -15.22 -15.76
C PRO A 10 19.50 -15.39 -14.74
N PRO A 11 18.38 -14.63 -14.86
CA PRO A 11 17.19 -14.80 -14.03
C PRO A 11 16.76 -16.26 -13.94
N ARG A 12 16.33 -16.69 -12.76
CA ARG A 12 15.74 -18.01 -12.52
C ARG A 12 14.40 -17.85 -11.83
N LEU A 13 13.51 -18.82 -12.03
CA LEU A 13 12.24 -18.83 -11.31
C LEU A 13 12.49 -19.29 -9.87
N ARG A 14 12.24 -18.44 -8.89
CA ARG A 14 12.32 -18.83 -7.47
C ARG A 14 11.04 -19.55 -7.08
N THR A 15 11.04 -20.89 -7.16
CA THR A 15 9.91 -21.74 -6.73
C THR A 15 10.12 -22.25 -5.30
N ILE A 16 9.03 -22.54 -4.60
CA ILE A 16 9.01 -23.15 -3.26
C ILE A 16 9.87 -24.42 -3.20
N GLU A 17 9.91 -25.21 -4.28
CA GLU A 17 10.69 -26.46 -4.35
C GLU A 17 12.22 -26.26 -4.38
N GLU A 18 12.73 -25.08 -4.77
CA GLU A 18 14.17 -24.81 -4.86
C GLU A 18 14.71 -24.04 -3.64
N ASP A 19 13.86 -23.24 -2.98
CA ASP A 19 14.17 -22.50 -1.76
C ASP A 19 13.51 -23.21 -0.56
N GLU A 20 14.13 -24.28 -0.03
CA GLU A 20 13.66 -24.99 1.19
C GLU A 20 13.71 -24.13 2.47
N ARG A 21 14.12 -22.86 2.39
CA ARG A 21 14.24 -21.93 3.52
C ARG A 21 13.24 -20.80 3.38
N GLU A 22 12.67 -20.35 4.50
CA GLU A 22 11.90 -19.11 4.59
C GLU A 22 12.69 -17.97 3.92
N ARG A 23 12.14 -17.46 2.81
CA ARG A 23 12.75 -16.35 2.08
C ARG A 23 12.37 -15.05 2.77
N HIS A 24 13.37 -14.37 3.30
CA HIS A 24 13.27 -13.03 3.84
C HIS A 24 13.53 -11.93 2.80
N ALA A 25 12.97 -10.75 3.05
CA ALA A 25 13.24 -9.56 2.26
C ALA A 25 14.73 -9.17 2.36
N THR A 26 15.32 -8.85 1.22
CA THR A 26 16.72 -8.42 1.14
C THR A 26 16.88 -6.96 1.57
N TRP A 27 18.10 -6.56 1.96
CA TRP A 27 18.42 -5.15 2.25
C TRP A 27 18.16 -4.22 1.06
N LEU A 28 18.33 -4.72 -0.18
CA LEU A 28 18.04 -3.95 -1.38
C LEU A 28 16.53 -3.68 -1.54
N GLU A 29 15.71 -4.69 -1.22
CA GLU A 29 14.26 -4.61 -1.20
C GLU A 29 13.77 -3.64 -0.10
N LEU A 30 14.36 -3.67 1.09
CA LEU A 30 14.09 -2.67 2.13
C LEU A 30 14.48 -1.24 1.69
N PHE A 31 15.64 -1.08 1.07
CA PHE A 31 16.05 0.22 0.53
C PHE A 31 15.11 0.70 -0.59
N PHE A 32 14.58 -0.22 -1.40
CA PHE A 32 13.56 0.09 -2.39
C PHE A 32 12.30 0.66 -1.76
N ASP A 33 11.81 0.06 -0.67
CA ASP A 33 10.60 0.53 0.02
C ASP A 33 10.81 1.91 0.65
N LEU A 34 12.01 2.18 1.17
CA LEU A 34 12.37 3.50 1.71
C LEU A 34 12.38 4.59 0.64
N VAL A 35 12.82 4.29 -0.59
CA VAL A 35 12.71 5.27 -1.69
C VAL A 35 11.26 5.41 -2.14
N PHE A 36 10.51 4.32 -2.12
CA PHE A 36 9.12 4.32 -2.55
C PHE A 36 8.19 5.07 -1.59
N VAL A 37 8.42 4.98 -0.27
CA VAL A 37 7.63 5.75 0.70
C VAL A 37 7.80 7.25 0.50
N VAL A 38 8.91 7.74 -0.06
CA VAL A 38 9.04 9.15 -0.43
C VAL A 38 7.96 9.57 -1.43
N ALA A 39 7.63 8.74 -2.43
CA ALA A 39 6.53 9.04 -3.36
C ALA A 39 5.16 9.04 -2.65
N VAL A 40 4.98 8.14 -1.68
CA VAL A 40 3.76 8.07 -0.85
C VAL A 40 3.64 9.31 0.05
N ALA A 41 4.73 9.75 0.66
CA ALA A 41 4.80 10.96 1.48
C ALA A 41 4.48 12.21 0.65
N GLN A 42 5.01 12.33 -0.57
CA GLN A 42 4.68 13.43 -1.49
C GLN A 42 3.20 13.46 -1.87
N LEU A 43 2.57 12.30 -2.05
CA LEU A 43 1.12 12.23 -2.24
C LEU A 43 0.34 12.69 -1.00
N GLY A 44 0.79 12.28 0.19
CA GLY A 44 0.21 12.74 1.45
C GLY A 44 0.33 14.25 1.63
N GLU A 45 1.49 14.84 1.32
CA GLU A 45 1.68 16.29 1.40
C GLU A 45 0.80 17.02 0.38
N SER A 46 0.68 16.52 -0.85
CA SER A 46 -0.23 17.07 -1.85
C SER A 46 -1.69 17.08 -1.36
N LEU A 47 -2.12 16.05 -0.61
CA LEU A 47 -3.42 16.00 0.05
C LEU A 47 -3.52 16.99 1.22
N SER A 48 -2.44 17.18 1.99
CA SER A 48 -2.39 18.16 3.06
C SER A 48 -2.59 19.59 2.56
N GLU A 49 -2.01 19.91 1.41
CA GLU A 49 -2.09 21.24 0.77
C GLU A 49 -3.45 21.46 0.09
N ASN A 50 -4.00 20.41 -0.55
CA ASN A 50 -5.30 20.45 -1.22
C ASN A 50 -6.24 19.43 -0.56
N HIS A 51 -6.77 19.80 0.61
CA HIS A 51 -7.59 18.93 1.46
C HIS A 51 -9.10 19.05 1.18
N ASP A 52 -9.47 19.52 0.00
CA ASP A 52 -10.87 19.49 -0.46
C ASP A 52 -11.20 18.15 -1.14
N THR A 53 -12.47 17.96 -1.50
CA THR A 53 -12.92 16.72 -2.13
C THR A 53 -12.19 16.44 -3.45
N GLU A 54 -11.88 17.49 -4.23
CA GLU A 54 -11.15 17.35 -5.49
C GLU A 54 -9.72 16.88 -5.24
N GLY A 55 -9.02 17.48 -4.28
CA GLY A 55 -7.67 17.11 -3.88
C GLY A 55 -7.59 15.67 -3.34
N PHE A 56 -8.58 15.22 -2.58
CA PHE A 56 -8.67 13.81 -2.17
C PHE A 56 -8.88 12.84 -3.33
N LEU A 57 -9.72 13.19 -4.31
CA LEU A 57 -9.89 12.39 -5.52
C LEU A 57 -8.61 12.36 -6.38
N LYS A 58 -7.89 13.48 -6.47
CA LYS A 58 -6.58 13.56 -7.14
C LYS A 58 -5.54 12.70 -6.40
N PHE A 59 -5.50 12.76 -5.07
CA PHE A 59 -4.66 11.90 -4.23
C PHE A 59 -4.91 10.43 -4.54
N LEU A 60 -6.17 9.97 -4.49
CA LEU A 60 -6.52 8.58 -4.81
C LEU A 60 -6.11 8.20 -6.24
N ALA A 61 -6.36 9.08 -7.22
CA ALA A 61 -6.03 8.83 -8.61
C ALA A 61 -4.51 8.69 -8.85
N LEU A 62 -3.69 9.51 -8.18
CA LEU A 62 -2.22 9.46 -8.28
C LEU A 62 -1.60 8.38 -7.39
N PHE A 63 -2.31 7.92 -6.36
CA PHE A 63 -1.89 6.78 -5.54
C PHE A 63 -1.84 5.48 -6.36
N VAL A 64 -2.76 5.31 -7.30
CA VAL A 64 -2.84 4.12 -8.17
C VAL A 64 -1.55 3.86 -8.98
N PRO A 65 -1.01 4.80 -9.78
CA PRO A 65 0.25 4.58 -10.49
C PRO A 65 1.42 4.32 -9.52
N VAL A 66 1.51 5.05 -8.40
CA VAL A 66 2.50 4.81 -7.35
C VAL A 66 2.42 3.34 -6.94
N TRP A 67 1.29 2.90 -6.38
CA TRP A 67 1.06 1.52 -5.94
C TRP A 67 1.43 0.48 -7.01
N TRP A 68 0.99 0.69 -8.25
CA TRP A 68 1.22 -0.27 -9.33
C TRP A 68 2.67 -0.28 -9.84
N ALA A 69 3.44 0.78 -9.60
CA ALA A 69 4.88 0.77 -9.82
C ALA A 69 5.58 -0.15 -8.80
N TRP A 70 5.30 0.01 -7.51
CA TRP A 70 5.88 -0.83 -6.46
C TRP A 70 5.48 -2.30 -6.59
N ALA A 71 4.19 -2.57 -6.80
CA ALA A 71 3.69 -3.93 -6.98
C ALA A 71 4.42 -4.62 -8.14
N GLY A 72 4.66 -3.91 -9.25
CA GLY A 72 5.41 -4.43 -10.40
C GLY A 72 6.82 -4.90 -10.04
N PHE A 73 7.58 -4.10 -9.29
CA PHE A 73 8.92 -4.50 -8.82
C PHE A 73 8.86 -5.63 -7.80
N THR A 74 7.98 -5.55 -6.79
CA THR A 74 7.83 -6.58 -5.75
C THR A 74 7.48 -7.94 -6.37
N PHE A 75 6.55 -7.99 -7.33
CA PHE A 75 6.18 -9.24 -8.00
C PHE A 75 7.20 -9.75 -9.00
N TYR A 76 8.02 -8.86 -9.59
CA TYR A 76 9.18 -9.28 -10.38
C TYR A 76 10.25 -9.89 -9.49
N ALA A 77 10.67 -9.18 -8.43
CA ALA A 77 11.69 -9.61 -7.49
C ALA A 77 11.31 -10.93 -6.81
N ASN A 78 10.05 -11.08 -6.42
CA ASN A 78 9.56 -12.33 -5.84
C ASN A 78 9.76 -13.52 -6.79
N ARG A 79 9.51 -13.37 -8.10
CA ARG A 79 9.63 -14.46 -9.07
C ARG A 79 11.03 -14.68 -9.63
N PHE A 80 11.79 -13.61 -9.86
CA PHE A 80 12.95 -13.62 -10.77
C PHE A 80 14.23 -13.00 -10.22
N ASP A 81 14.23 -12.54 -8.96
CA ASP A 81 15.43 -11.97 -8.35
C ASP A 81 16.62 -12.94 -8.48
N THR A 82 17.77 -12.39 -8.85
CA THR A 82 19.04 -13.11 -9.05
C THR A 82 20.21 -12.48 -8.32
N ASP A 83 19.99 -11.35 -7.65
CA ASP A 83 21.01 -10.59 -6.91
C ASP A 83 22.31 -10.27 -7.68
N ASP A 84 22.27 -10.35 -9.01
CA ASP A 84 23.41 -10.06 -9.89
C ASP A 84 23.61 -8.55 -10.10
N LEU A 85 24.79 -8.14 -10.58
CA LEU A 85 25.10 -6.72 -10.79
C LEU A 85 24.07 -6.03 -11.70
N ALA A 86 23.62 -6.65 -12.80
CA ALA A 86 22.66 -6.02 -13.69
C ALA A 86 21.29 -5.88 -13.02
N TYR A 87 20.85 -6.86 -12.22
CA TYR A 87 19.63 -6.72 -11.42
C TYR A 87 19.74 -5.58 -10.41
N ARG A 88 20.84 -5.54 -9.62
CA ARG A 88 21.09 -4.48 -8.64
C ARG A 88 21.11 -3.08 -9.27
N LEU A 89 21.80 -2.92 -10.41
CA LEU A 89 21.84 -1.64 -11.13
C LEU A 89 20.47 -1.25 -11.69
N LEU A 90 19.68 -2.20 -12.18
CA LEU A 90 18.31 -1.94 -12.65
C LEU A 90 17.39 -1.55 -11.48
N CYS A 91 17.51 -2.19 -10.31
CA CYS A 91 16.78 -1.80 -9.10
C CYS A 91 17.16 -0.38 -8.65
N LEU A 92 18.45 -0.04 -8.60
CA LEU A 92 18.91 1.31 -8.28
C LEU A 92 18.44 2.35 -9.31
N THR A 93 18.43 1.99 -10.59
CA THR A 93 17.86 2.83 -11.66
C THR A 93 16.35 3.02 -11.45
N GLY A 94 15.64 1.95 -11.10
CA GLY A 94 14.22 1.97 -10.75
C GLY A 94 13.95 2.93 -9.58
N MET A 95 14.72 2.82 -8.50
CA MET A 95 14.65 3.74 -7.35
C MET A 95 14.88 5.19 -7.77
N PHE A 96 15.88 5.47 -8.60
CA PHE A 96 16.12 6.81 -9.12
C PHE A 96 14.93 7.34 -9.94
N THR A 97 14.33 6.50 -10.80
CA THR A 97 13.13 6.89 -11.55
C THR A 97 11.90 7.11 -10.66
N VAL A 98 11.76 6.34 -9.57
CA VAL A 98 10.71 6.54 -8.55
C VAL A 98 10.92 7.85 -7.80
N ALA A 99 12.16 8.17 -7.41
CA ALA A 99 12.48 9.45 -6.79
C ALA A 99 12.15 10.63 -7.71
N ALA A 100 12.52 10.54 -9.00
CA ALA A 100 12.14 11.53 -10.00
C ALA A 100 10.62 11.60 -10.22
N PHE A 101 9.92 10.46 -10.15
CA PHE A 101 8.46 10.44 -10.23
C PHE A 101 7.81 11.15 -9.03
N ALA A 102 8.33 10.94 -7.82
CA ALA A 102 7.86 11.57 -6.59
C ALA A 102 7.90 13.11 -6.68
N THR A 103 8.93 13.70 -7.29
CA THR A 103 9.03 15.17 -7.44
C THR A 103 7.99 15.75 -8.39
N ASN A 104 7.37 14.94 -9.25
CA ASN A 104 6.37 15.38 -10.22
C ASN A 104 4.93 15.17 -9.74
N VAL A 105 4.74 14.60 -8.53
CA VAL A 105 3.41 14.33 -7.96
C VAL A 105 2.61 15.61 -7.74
N HIS A 106 3.24 16.62 -7.11
CA HIS A 106 2.58 17.88 -6.76
C HIS A 106 2.07 18.62 -8.02
N ASP A 107 2.88 18.66 -9.08
CA ASP A 107 2.54 19.37 -10.30
C ASP A 107 1.70 18.56 -11.31
N ALA A 108 1.34 17.32 -11.00
CA ALA A 108 0.74 16.39 -11.95
C ALA A 108 -0.54 16.92 -12.62
N PHE A 109 -1.31 17.75 -11.89
CA PHE A 109 -2.54 18.39 -12.38
C PHE A 109 -2.43 19.91 -12.56
N THR A 110 -1.26 20.51 -12.31
CA THR A 110 -1.03 21.98 -12.31
C THR A 110 0.09 22.37 -13.29
N GLY A 111 0.19 21.66 -14.42
CA GLY A 111 1.13 21.95 -15.50
C GLY A 111 2.33 21.00 -15.62
N GLY A 112 2.56 20.14 -14.63
CA GLY A 112 3.60 19.11 -14.59
C GLY A 112 3.18 17.75 -15.17
N ALA A 113 1.98 17.63 -15.75
CA ALA A 113 1.42 16.37 -16.24
C ALA A 113 2.36 15.58 -17.18
N ASN A 114 3.06 16.28 -18.08
CA ASN A 114 3.98 15.62 -19.02
C ASN A 114 5.21 15.05 -18.30
N ALA A 115 5.74 15.74 -17.29
CA ALA A 115 6.89 15.28 -16.52
C ALA A 115 6.50 14.10 -15.61
N PHE A 116 5.30 14.12 -15.04
CA PHE A 116 4.71 12.98 -14.34
C PHE A 116 4.57 11.75 -15.25
N ALA A 117 3.97 11.92 -16.44
CA ALA A 117 3.82 10.84 -17.41
C ALA A 117 5.18 10.26 -17.86
N LEU A 118 6.17 11.12 -18.13
CA LEU A 118 7.50 10.68 -18.58
C LEU A 118 8.27 9.93 -17.48
N SER A 119 8.19 10.39 -16.23
CA SER A 119 8.82 9.71 -15.11
C SER A 119 8.16 8.36 -14.82
N TYR A 120 6.83 8.24 -14.96
CA TYR A 120 6.15 6.95 -14.91
C TYR A 120 6.57 6.00 -16.04
N VAL A 121 6.70 6.51 -17.27
CA VAL A 121 7.24 5.74 -18.40
C VAL A 121 8.66 5.25 -18.08
N ALA A 122 9.52 6.09 -17.49
CA ALA A 122 10.87 5.70 -17.12
C ALA A 122 10.88 4.51 -16.12
N ILE A 123 10.01 4.54 -15.11
CA ILE A 123 9.80 3.41 -14.18
C ILE A 123 9.42 2.14 -14.95
N ARG A 124 8.46 2.24 -15.87
CA ARG A 124 7.97 1.11 -16.66
C ARG A 124 9.03 0.55 -17.60
N LEU A 125 9.87 1.39 -18.18
CA LEU A 125 10.98 0.94 -19.03
C LEU A 125 11.97 0.06 -18.26
N VAL A 126 12.28 0.39 -17.00
CA VAL A 126 13.13 -0.45 -16.13
C VAL A 126 12.49 -1.83 -15.92
N ILE A 127 11.20 -1.86 -15.58
CA ILE A 127 10.44 -3.12 -15.44
C ILE A 127 10.41 -3.91 -16.75
N LEU A 128 10.25 -3.26 -17.91
CA LEU A 128 10.25 -3.93 -19.21
C LEU A 128 11.62 -4.56 -19.52
N VAL A 129 12.72 -3.89 -19.16
CA VAL A 129 14.07 -4.48 -19.27
C VAL A 129 14.18 -5.73 -18.39
N LEU A 130 13.71 -5.65 -17.15
CA LEU A 130 13.67 -6.79 -16.22
C LEU A 130 12.87 -7.98 -16.79
N TYR A 131 11.65 -7.74 -17.28
CA TYR A 131 10.85 -8.80 -17.93
C TYR A 131 11.49 -9.32 -19.22
N SER A 132 12.18 -8.47 -20.00
CA SER A 132 12.90 -8.93 -21.19
C SER A 132 14.01 -9.93 -20.84
N ARG A 133 14.69 -9.75 -19.70
CA ARG A 133 15.67 -10.71 -19.17
C ARG A 133 14.98 -12.02 -18.78
N ALA A 134 13.85 -11.94 -18.06
CA ALA A 134 13.09 -13.12 -17.65
C ALA A 134 12.55 -13.93 -18.85
N ILE A 135 12.05 -13.26 -19.90
CA ILE A 135 11.57 -13.90 -21.14
C ILE A 135 12.68 -14.72 -21.81
N ARG A 136 13.90 -14.17 -21.86
CA ARG A 136 15.05 -14.84 -22.47
C ARG A 136 15.52 -16.06 -21.67
N HIS A 137 15.56 -15.96 -20.34
CA HIS A 137 16.26 -16.93 -19.50
C HIS A 137 15.37 -17.91 -18.73
N VAL A 138 14.07 -17.64 -18.56
CA VAL A 138 13.17 -18.46 -17.72
C VAL A 138 12.04 -19.08 -18.56
N GLU A 139 12.32 -20.23 -19.18
CA GLU A 139 11.36 -20.92 -20.08
C GLU A 139 10.01 -21.21 -19.40
N ARG A 140 10.04 -21.71 -18.16
CA ARG A 140 8.83 -22.09 -17.39
C ARG A 140 7.88 -20.91 -17.16
N ALA A 141 8.41 -19.72 -16.96
CA ALA A 141 7.64 -18.50 -16.70
C ALA A 141 7.47 -17.61 -17.95
N ARG A 142 8.05 -17.98 -19.10
CA ARG A 142 8.12 -17.14 -20.30
C ARG A 142 6.76 -16.62 -20.74
N ARG A 143 5.71 -17.46 -20.72
CA ARG A 143 4.35 -17.04 -21.12
C ARG A 143 3.79 -15.93 -20.22
N LEU A 144 3.98 -16.06 -18.91
CA LEU A 144 3.56 -15.03 -17.94
C LEU A 144 4.41 -13.76 -18.11
N ALA A 145 5.72 -13.91 -18.31
CA ALA A 145 6.61 -12.79 -18.53
C ALA A 145 6.29 -12.02 -19.81
N ILE A 146 5.98 -12.70 -20.92
CA ILE A 146 5.51 -12.08 -22.17
C ILE A 146 4.18 -11.35 -21.95
N TRP A 147 3.26 -11.95 -21.20
CA TRP A 147 1.97 -11.32 -20.89
C TRP A 147 2.14 -9.99 -20.17
N TYR A 148 2.89 -9.96 -19.06
CA TYR A 148 3.16 -8.71 -18.33
C TYR A 148 3.98 -7.71 -19.15
N PHE A 149 4.99 -8.18 -19.89
CA PHE A 149 5.76 -7.33 -20.80
C PHE A 149 4.85 -6.65 -21.83
N THR A 150 3.91 -7.39 -22.41
CA THR A 150 3.00 -6.86 -23.43
C THR A 150 2.01 -5.85 -22.83
N ALA A 151 1.42 -6.18 -21.68
CA ALA A 151 0.48 -5.28 -21.00
C ALA A 151 1.16 -3.96 -20.59
N PHE A 152 2.35 -4.02 -19.97
CA PHE A 152 3.11 -2.82 -19.60
C PHE A 152 3.62 -2.06 -20.82
N SER A 153 4.00 -2.74 -21.91
CA SER A 153 4.40 -2.06 -23.16
C SER A 153 3.22 -1.28 -23.76
N LEU A 154 2.01 -1.86 -23.75
CA LEU A 154 0.81 -1.18 -24.21
C LEU A 154 0.51 0.04 -23.31
N GLY A 155 0.62 -0.12 -21.99
CA GLY A 155 0.52 0.99 -21.03
C GLY A 155 1.50 2.13 -21.36
N VAL A 156 2.78 1.81 -21.57
CA VAL A 156 3.82 2.78 -21.97
C VAL A 156 3.44 3.52 -23.25
N VAL A 157 2.95 2.83 -24.28
CA VAL A 157 2.51 3.47 -25.52
C VAL A 157 1.38 4.47 -25.24
N VAL A 158 0.38 4.09 -24.44
CA VAL A 158 -0.72 5.00 -24.09
C VAL A 158 -0.23 6.20 -23.27
N TRP A 159 0.67 6.00 -22.32
CA TRP A 159 1.32 7.09 -21.58
C TRP A 159 2.10 8.05 -22.49
N LEU A 160 2.85 7.53 -23.45
CA LEU A 160 3.58 8.35 -24.43
C LEU A 160 2.63 9.11 -25.36
N VAL A 161 1.55 8.48 -25.81
CA VAL A 161 0.50 9.17 -26.60
C VAL A 161 -0.13 10.31 -25.80
N SER A 162 -0.27 10.15 -24.48
CA SER A 162 -0.82 11.20 -23.61
C SER A 162 0.01 12.50 -23.61
N LEU A 163 1.30 12.44 -23.96
CA LEU A 163 2.17 13.62 -24.05
C LEU A 163 1.77 14.56 -25.21
N ALA A 164 1.19 14.00 -26.27
CA ALA A 164 0.76 14.76 -27.46
C ALA A 164 -0.66 15.32 -27.34
N VAL A 165 -1.36 15.03 -26.23
CA VAL A 165 -2.78 15.35 -26.05
C VAL A 165 -2.95 16.39 -24.93
N ALA A 166 -3.79 17.38 -25.18
CA ALA A 166 -4.16 18.40 -24.21
C ALA A 166 -5.16 17.86 -23.15
N GLU A 167 -5.22 18.55 -22.02
CA GLU A 167 -6.22 18.30 -20.99
C GLU A 167 -7.62 18.70 -21.50
N PRO A 168 -8.70 17.97 -21.15
CA PRO A 168 -8.77 16.84 -20.19
C PRO A 168 -8.60 15.45 -20.81
N ALA A 169 -8.42 15.34 -22.14
CA ALA A 169 -8.32 14.06 -22.82
C ALA A 169 -7.10 13.23 -22.34
N LYS A 170 -6.05 13.90 -21.86
CA LYS A 170 -4.89 13.29 -21.18
C LYS A 170 -5.29 12.36 -20.03
N TRP A 171 -6.21 12.79 -19.16
CA TRP A 171 -6.64 12.01 -17.98
C TRP A 171 -7.32 10.70 -18.37
N ARG A 172 -8.05 10.68 -19.49
CA ARG A 172 -8.68 9.47 -20.02
C ARG A 172 -7.64 8.48 -20.53
N LEU A 173 -6.56 8.96 -21.13
CA LEU A 173 -5.44 8.11 -21.57
C LEU A 173 -4.69 7.54 -20.36
N TRP A 174 -4.49 8.31 -19.29
CA TRP A 174 -3.90 7.81 -18.05
C TRP A 174 -4.77 6.72 -17.42
N ALA A 175 -6.07 6.97 -17.30
CA ALA A 175 -7.02 5.98 -16.80
C ALA A 175 -7.01 4.70 -17.68
N LEU A 176 -6.94 4.84 -19.00
CA LEU A 176 -6.85 3.70 -19.92
C LEU A 176 -5.54 2.91 -19.72
N ALA A 177 -4.40 3.59 -19.65
CA ALA A 177 -3.11 2.96 -19.42
C ALA A 177 -3.11 2.19 -18.09
N LEU A 178 -3.54 2.83 -17.01
CA LEU A 178 -3.64 2.20 -15.69
C LEU A 178 -4.62 1.02 -15.70
N THR A 179 -5.76 1.13 -16.37
CA THR A 179 -6.73 0.03 -16.50
C THR A 179 -6.10 -1.18 -17.19
N ILE A 180 -5.32 -0.97 -18.25
CA ILE A 180 -4.59 -2.04 -18.94
C ILE A 180 -3.61 -2.72 -17.99
N GLU A 181 -2.83 -1.94 -17.24
CA GLU A 181 -1.81 -2.48 -16.36
C GLU A 181 -2.41 -3.19 -15.13
N ILE A 182 -3.43 -2.59 -14.50
CA ILE A 182 -4.13 -3.11 -13.32
C ILE A 182 -4.93 -4.34 -13.68
N SER A 183 -5.56 -4.41 -14.84
CA SER A 183 -6.29 -5.62 -15.25
C SER A 183 -5.36 -6.77 -15.65
N ALA A 184 -4.05 -6.54 -15.85
CA ALA A 184 -3.15 -7.56 -16.39
C ALA A 184 -3.07 -8.83 -15.52
N PRO A 185 -2.95 -8.79 -14.17
CA PRO A 185 -3.02 -10.00 -13.36
C PRO A 185 -4.40 -10.67 -13.36
N LEU A 186 -5.48 -9.90 -13.43
CA LEU A 186 -6.85 -10.41 -13.43
C LEU A 186 -7.20 -11.13 -14.74
N VAL A 187 -6.77 -10.59 -15.88
CA VAL A 187 -6.97 -11.22 -17.20
C VAL A 187 -5.97 -12.36 -17.40
N GLY A 188 -4.74 -12.19 -16.93
CA GLY A 188 -3.67 -13.19 -16.99
C GLY A 188 -3.72 -14.26 -15.91
N TRP A 189 -4.79 -14.34 -15.11
CA TRP A 189 -4.87 -15.17 -13.89
C TRP A 189 -4.51 -16.64 -14.12
N ARG A 190 -4.90 -17.22 -15.27
CA ARG A 190 -4.59 -18.62 -15.64
C ARG A 190 -3.11 -18.90 -15.87
N LEU A 191 -2.31 -17.86 -16.08
CA LEU A 191 -0.86 -17.96 -16.27
C LEU A 191 -0.11 -17.92 -14.93
N ILE A 192 -0.70 -17.35 -13.88
CA ILE A 192 -0.04 -17.14 -12.57
C ILE A 192 0.37 -18.47 -11.90
N PRO A 193 -0.48 -19.52 -11.83
CA PRO A 193 -0.10 -20.79 -11.20
C PRO A 193 1.09 -21.51 -11.87
N LYS A 194 1.43 -21.16 -13.12
CA LYS A 194 2.55 -21.76 -13.85
C LYS A 194 3.91 -21.17 -13.47
N ALA A 195 3.89 -19.99 -12.84
CA ALA A 195 5.06 -19.31 -12.29
C ALA A 195 4.65 -18.71 -10.93
N PRO A 196 4.49 -19.58 -9.91
CA PRO A 196 3.96 -19.19 -8.61
C PRO A 196 4.87 -18.18 -7.92
N ILE A 197 4.28 -17.43 -7.01
CA ILE A 197 4.98 -16.53 -6.09
C ILE A 197 5.41 -17.30 -4.84
N HIS A 198 6.44 -16.81 -4.15
CA HIS A 198 6.80 -17.34 -2.83
C HIS A 198 5.77 -16.85 -1.78
N PRO A 199 5.09 -17.75 -1.04
CA PRO A 199 3.94 -17.42 -0.21
C PRO A 199 4.29 -16.66 1.07
N THR A 200 5.51 -16.78 1.61
CA THR A 200 5.91 -16.00 2.80
C THR A 200 6.47 -14.61 2.44
N HIS A 201 7.21 -14.51 1.33
CA HIS A 201 7.90 -13.29 0.95
C HIS A 201 6.97 -12.18 0.46
N VAL A 202 5.84 -12.50 -0.18
CA VAL A 202 4.88 -11.45 -0.58
C VAL A 202 4.23 -10.80 0.65
N PRO A 203 3.62 -11.54 1.59
CA PRO A 203 3.17 -11.01 2.87
C PRO A 203 4.24 -10.20 3.61
N GLU A 204 5.47 -10.70 3.68
CA GLU A 204 6.57 -9.99 4.34
C GLU A 204 6.84 -8.62 3.68
N ARG A 205 6.94 -8.56 2.35
CA ARG A 205 7.14 -7.29 1.61
C ARG A 205 6.00 -6.31 1.80
N PHE A 206 4.76 -6.81 1.83
CA PHE A 206 3.58 -5.98 2.07
C PHE A 206 3.56 -5.46 3.51
N GLY A 207 3.84 -6.30 4.50
CA GLY A 207 4.00 -5.89 5.89
C GLY A 207 5.10 -4.85 6.08
N LEU A 208 6.25 -5.04 5.44
CA LEU A 208 7.37 -4.08 5.46
C LEU A 208 6.99 -2.72 4.86
N LEU A 209 6.25 -2.70 3.75
CA LEU A 209 5.71 -1.44 3.23
C LEU A 209 4.68 -0.83 4.19
N THR A 210 3.78 -1.63 4.75
CA THR A 210 2.75 -1.17 5.70
C THR A 210 3.37 -0.52 6.94
N ILE A 211 4.40 -1.14 7.55
CA ILE A 211 5.08 -0.54 8.72
C ILE A 211 5.81 0.75 8.36
N ILE A 212 6.42 0.83 7.18
CA ILE A 212 7.08 2.04 6.69
C ILE A 212 6.04 3.18 6.51
N VAL A 213 4.87 2.88 5.94
CA VAL A 213 3.80 3.87 5.75
C VAL A 213 3.14 4.27 7.07
N LEU A 214 3.01 3.35 8.03
CA LEU A 214 2.61 3.69 9.40
C LEU A 214 3.63 4.61 10.06
N GLY A 215 4.93 4.38 9.84
CA GLY A 215 6.01 5.27 10.24
C GLY A 215 5.87 6.67 9.63
N GLU A 216 5.51 6.76 8.35
CA GLU A 216 5.23 8.03 7.67
C GLU A 216 4.00 8.74 8.26
N ALA A 217 2.94 8.00 8.61
CA ALA A 217 1.79 8.58 9.31
C ALA A 217 2.19 9.17 10.68
N VAL A 218 3.06 8.48 11.44
CA VAL A 218 3.63 9.02 12.69
C VAL A 218 4.53 10.23 12.41
N PHE A 219 5.30 10.23 11.34
CA PHE A 219 6.11 11.39 10.93
C PHE A 219 5.23 12.61 10.62
N ALA A 220 4.10 12.42 9.93
CA ALA A 220 3.12 13.48 9.68
C ALA A 220 2.57 14.09 10.99
N VAL A 221 2.34 13.28 12.03
CA VAL A 221 1.98 13.75 13.37
C VAL A 221 3.08 14.63 13.96
N VAL A 222 4.34 14.18 13.91
CA VAL A 222 5.49 14.94 14.42
C VAL A 222 5.63 16.28 13.69
N VAL A 223 5.51 16.30 12.36
CA VAL A 223 5.55 17.54 11.56
C VAL A 223 4.37 18.45 11.91
N GLY A 224 3.17 17.90 12.11
CA GLY A 224 2.01 18.66 12.56
C GLY A 224 2.26 19.37 13.89
N VAL A 225 2.81 18.67 14.88
CA VAL A 225 3.18 19.23 16.19
C VAL A 225 4.32 20.24 16.08
N ALA A 226 5.37 19.95 15.31
CA ALA A 226 6.50 20.85 15.12
C ALA A 226 6.09 22.17 14.44
N GLY A 227 5.07 22.10 13.57
CA GLY A 227 4.48 23.28 12.96
C GLY A 227 3.51 24.04 13.89
N ALA A 228 3.03 23.44 14.97
CA ALA A 228 2.07 24.03 15.89
C ALA A 228 2.76 24.81 17.02
N GLU A 229 2.09 25.84 17.55
CA GLU A 229 2.45 26.36 18.87
C GLU A 229 2.05 25.31 19.92
N TRP A 230 2.92 25.04 20.90
CA TRP A 230 2.69 24.01 21.92
C TRP A 230 1.49 24.36 22.82
N GLN A 231 0.30 23.91 22.40
CA GLN A 231 -0.95 24.02 23.14
C GLN A 231 -1.42 22.64 23.59
N ALA A 232 -2.09 22.57 24.74
CA ALA A 232 -2.54 21.29 25.34
C ALA A 232 -3.44 20.48 24.39
N GLU A 233 -4.32 21.14 23.64
CA GLU A 233 -5.21 20.47 22.68
C GLU A 233 -4.44 19.84 21.53
N SER A 234 -3.51 20.56 20.90
CA SER A 234 -2.66 20.03 19.83
C SER A 234 -1.83 18.81 20.28
N ALA A 235 -1.31 18.84 21.52
CA ALA A 235 -0.58 17.72 22.10
C ALA A 235 -1.49 16.50 22.34
N LEU A 236 -2.70 16.71 22.87
CA LEU A 236 -3.66 15.63 23.08
C LEU A 236 -4.18 15.04 21.76
N THR A 237 -4.34 15.86 20.73
CA THR A 237 -4.65 15.41 19.36
C THR A 237 -3.54 14.53 18.81
N ALA A 238 -2.28 14.92 18.98
CA ALA A 238 -1.13 14.13 18.55
C ALA A 238 -1.05 12.77 19.27
N VAL A 239 -1.36 12.73 20.57
CA VAL A 239 -1.45 11.47 21.34
C VAL A 239 -2.55 10.58 20.78
N GLY A 240 -3.76 11.10 20.55
CA GLY A 240 -4.85 10.33 19.96
C GLY A 240 -4.51 9.80 18.55
N GLY A 241 -3.84 10.62 17.74
CA GLY A 241 -3.34 10.23 16.43
C GLY A 241 -2.30 9.10 16.47
N PHE A 242 -1.35 9.17 17.41
CA PHE A 242 -0.39 8.10 17.65
C PHE A 242 -1.09 6.81 18.10
N LEU A 243 -2.07 6.90 19.00
CA LEU A 243 -2.86 5.75 19.43
C LEU A 243 -3.65 5.12 18.27
N ALA A 244 -4.19 5.93 17.36
CA ALA A 244 -4.84 5.41 16.15
C ALA A 244 -3.86 4.66 15.24
N ALA A 245 -2.66 5.22 14.99
CA ALA A 245 -1.62 4.55 14.21
C ALA A 245 -1.17 3.23 14.88
N ALA A 246 -0.98 3.23 16.20
CA ALA A 246 -0.64 2.05 16.98
C ALA A 246 -1.76 0.99 16.97
N GLY A 247 -3.03 1.41 17.02
CA GLY A 247 -4.18 0.50 16.91
C GLY A 247 -4.24 -0.19 15.55
N ILE A 248 -4.03 0.55 14.46
CA ILE A 248 -3.96 -0.02 13.10
C ILE A 248 -2.78 -0.98 12.97
N TRP A 249 -1.62 -0.60 13.51
CA TRP A 249 -0.45 -1.47 13.56
C TRP A 249 -0.78 -2.80 14.25
N TRP A 250 -1.39 -2.73 15.43
CA TRP A 250 -1.75 -3.91 16.23
C TRP A 250 -2.71 -4.82 15.45
N ILE A 251 -3.79 -4.24 14.91
CA ILE A 251 -4.79 -5.00 14.13
C ILE A 251 -4.16 -5.68 12.92
N TYR A 252 -3.32 -4.96 12.17
CA TYR A 252 -2.73 -5.48 10.95
C TYR A 252 -1.72 -6.60 11.21
N PHE A 253 -0.83 -6.47 12.19
CA PHE A 253 0.26 -7.42 12.38
C PHE A 253 -0.13 -8.63 13.24
N ASP A 254 -1.01 -8.46 14.22
CA ASP A 254 -1.36 -9.55 15.14
C ASP A 254 -2.64 -10.29 14.72
N PHE A 255 -3.58 -9.61 14.05
CA PHE A 255 -4.90 -10.17 13.75
C PHE A 255 -5.19 -10.36 12.25
N VAL A 256 -4.19 -10.23 11.36
CA VAL A 256 -4.34 -10.55 9.93
C VAL A 256 -3.33 -11.64 9.53
N ASP A 257 -3.80 -12.88 9.39
CA ASP A 257 -2.99 -13.99 8.87
C ASP A 257 -2.74 -13.85 7.37
N SER A 258 -1.72 -13.05 7.05
CA SER A 258 -1.35 -12.71 5.68
C SER A 258 -0.80 -13.91 4.89
N GLU A 259 -0.17 -14.88 5.57
CA GLU A 259 0.39 -16.06 4.91
C GLU A 259 -0.69 -17.03 4.47
N ALA A 260 -1.72 -17.24 5.30
CA ALA A 260 -2.85 -18.08 4.93
C ALA A 260 -3.64 -17.49 3.76
N VAL A 261 -3.77 -16.16 3.69
CA VAL A 261 -4.50 -15.48 2.61
C VAL A 261 -3.87 -15.76 1.24
N VAL A 262 -2.53 -15.71 1.13
CA VAL A 262 -1.86 -15.78 -0.17
C VAL A 262 -1.65 -17.20 -0.70
N GLN A 263 -2.10 -18.23 0.03
CA GLN A 263 -2.03 -19.64 -0.40
C GLN A 263 -2.88 -19.93 -1.64
N THR A 264 -3.97 -19.18 -1.84
CA THR A 264 -4.86 -19.34 -2.99
C THR A 264 -4.67 -18.21 -3.99
N LEU A 265 -4.95 -18.47 -5.28
CA LEU A 265 -4.87 -17.43 -6.31
C LEU A 265 -5.84 -16.27 -6.04
N VAL A 266 -7.07 -16.59 -5.64
CA VAL A 266 -8.08 -15.58 -5.32
C VAL A 266 -7.64 -14.79 -4.09
N GLY A 267 -7.17 -15.46 -3.05
CA GLY A 267 -6.67 -14.82 -1.84
C GLY A 267 -5.47 -13.91 -2.10
N GLY A 268 -4.47 -14.37 -2.86
CA GLY A 268 -3.32 -13.54 -3.25
C GLY A 268 -3.70 -12.34 -4.13
N LEU A 269 -4.69 -12.47 -5.01
CA LEU A 269 -5.24 -11.33 -5.76
C LEU A 269 -5.97 -10.39 -4.78
N THR A 270 -6.91 -10.86 -3.98
CA THR A 270 -7.61 -10.02 -3.00
C THR A 270 -6.64 -9.27 -2.09
N TYR A 271 -5.62 -9.97 -1.57
CA TYR A 271 -4.54 -9.36 -0.78
C TYR A 271 -3.88 -8.21 -1.53
N THR A 272 -3.43 -8.45 -2.76
CA THR A 272 -2.75 -7.44 -3.58
C THR A 272 -3.62 -6.21 -3.86
N TYR A 273 -4.89 -6.39 -4.21
CA TYR A 273 -5.75 -5.27 -4.61
C TYR A 273 -6.33 -4.54 -3.40
N SER A 274 -6.63 -5.24 -2.30
CA SER A 274 -7.12 -4.63 -1.06
C SER A 274 -6.04 -3.82 -0.35
N HIS A 275 -4.75 -4.14 -0.52
CA HIS A 275 -3.70 -3.30 0.05
C HIS A 275 -3.59 -1.91 -0.58
N LEU A 276 -4.08 -1.70 -1.81
CA LEU A 276 -4.10 -0.38 -2.41
C LEU A 276 -4.94 0.61 -1.58
N PRO A 277 -6.26 0.37 -1.33
CA PRO A 277 -7.04 1.23 -0.44
C PRO A 277 -6.58 1.16 1.02
N LEU A 278 -5.98 0.06 1.48
CA LEU A 278 -5.42 -0.03 2.83
C LEU A 278 -4.35 1.05 3.06
N ILE A 279 -3.31 1.06 2.21
CA ILE A 279 -2.17 1.96 2.35
C ILE A 279 -2.60 3.40 2.04
N ALA A 280 -3.44 3.62 1.02
CA ALA A 280 -3.99 4.94 0.76
C ALA A 280 -4.80 5.48 1.96
N GLY A 281 -5.57 4.61 2.63
CA GLY A 281 -6.32 4.93 3.84
C GLY A 281 -5.42 5.29 5.02
N ILE A 282 -4.31 4.56 5.23
CA ILE A 282 -3.34 4.86 6.30
C ILE A 282 -2.70 6.23 6.07
N VAL A 283 -2.34 6.55 4.83
CA VAL A 283 -1.78 7.86 4.46
C VAL A 283 -2.82 8.96 4.70
N ALA A 284 -4.04 8.79 4.19
CA ALA A 284 -5.12 9.75 4.39
C ALA A 284 -5.42 9.97 5.88
N LEU A 285 -5.42 8.90 6.69
CA LEU A 285 -5.57 9.00 8.14
C LEU A 285 -4.44 9.82 8.76
N GLY A 286 -3.17 9.53 8.43
CA GLY A 286 -2.03 10.29 8.94
C GLY A 286 -2.09 11.78 8.59
N ILE A 287 -2.48 12.10 7.36
CA ILE A 287 -2.72 13.48 6.92
C ILE A 287 -3.91 14.11 7.67
N GLY A 288 -5.01 13.38 7.85
CA GLY A 288 -6.16 13.83 8.62
C GLY A 288 -5.81 14.19 10.06
N VAL A 289 -4.93 13.40 10.70
CA VAL A 289 -4.38 13.71 12.03
C VAL A 289 -3.50 14.96 11.98
N LYS A 290 -2.58 15.07 11.01
CA LYS A 290 -1.75 16.28 10.81
C LYS A 290 -2.62 17.54 10.71
N LEU A 291 -3.66 17.51 9.89
CA LEU A 291 -4.59 18.64 9.72
C LEU A 291 -5.34 18.96 11.02
N SER A 292 -5.78 17.94 11.77
CA SER A 292 -6.44 18.10 13.07
C SER A 292 -5.52 18.73 14.13
N ILE A 293 -4.23 18.40 14.12
CA ILE A 293 -3.21 19.02 15.01
C ILE A 293 -3.03 20.50 14.67
N LEU A 294 -2.96 20.83 13.37
CA LEU A 294 -2.82 22.22 12.91
C LEU A 294 -4.05 23.05 13.28
N ASP A 295 -5.26 22.50 13.14
CA ASP A 295 -6.51 23.17 13.52
C ASP A 295 -6.60 23.40 15.04
N THR A 296 -6.31 22.38 15.85
CA THR A 296 -6.30 22.50 17.32
C THR A 296 -5.17 23.38 17.87
N ALA A 297 -4.18 23.73 17.05
CA ALA A 297 -3.17 24.73 17.37
C ALA A 297 -3.62 26.17 17.02
N GLY A 298 -4.85 26.35 16.52
CA GLY A 298 -5.40 27.65 16.15
C GLY A 298 -4.94 28.15 14.78
N LYS A 299 -4.38 27.29 13.92
CA LYS A 299 -4.04 27.70 12.55
C LYS A 299 -5.31 27.76 11.69
N THR A 300 -5.38 28.79 10.86
CA THR A 300 -6.51 28.99 9.94
C THR A 300 -6.41 28.12 8.70
N GLY A 301 -7.56 27.71 8.14
CA GLY A 301 -7.63 26.97 6.87
C GLY A 301 -7.58 25.45 7.02
N TYR A 302 -7.75 24.93 8.24
CA TYR A 302 -7.80 23.49 8.54
C TYR A 302 -9.12 23.07 9.19
N ALA A 303 -10.10 23.98 9.25
CA ALA A 303 -11.45 23.66 9.69
C ALA A 303 -12.13 22.72 8.68
N ASP A 304 -13.08 21.91 9.17
CA ASP A 304 -13.89 21.00 8.35
C ASP A 304 -13.08 19.93 7.57
N THR A 305 -11.85 19.60 7.97
CA THR A 305 -11.04 18.54 7.33
C THR A 305 -11.20 17.17 7.99
N GLY A 306 -12.03 17.05 9.02
CA GLY A 306 -12.24 15.81 9.79
C GLY A 306 -12.72 14.63 8.93
N TRP A 307 -13.37 14.91 7.80
CA TRP A 307 -13.82 13.87 6.88
C TRP A 307 -12.68 13.08 6.22
N ILE A 308 -11.48 13.67 6.05
CA ILE A 308 -10.30 12.97 5.51
C ILE A 308 -9.85 11.89 6.50
N LEU A 309 -9.84 12.22 7.79
CA LEU A 309 -9.50 11.30 8.87
C LEU A 309 -10.50 10.12 8.90
N CYS A 310 -11.81 10.41 8.88
CA CYS A 310 -12.87 9.40 8.83
C CYS A 310 -12.79 8.53 7.58
N GLY A 311 -12.61 9.14 6.41
CA GLY A 311 -12.49 8.45 5.12
C GLY A 311 -11.25 7.56 5.06
N GLY A 312 -10.12 8.04 5.57
CA GLY A 312 -8.88 7.27 5.70
C GLY A 312 -9.07 6.03 6.56
N LEU A 313 -9.63 6.19 7.77
CA LEU A 313 -9.91 5.05 8.65
C LEU A 313 -10.87 4.04 8.01
N ALA A 314 -11.95 4.53 7.39
CA ALA A 314 -12.92 3.67 6.71
C ALA A 314 -12.27 2.86 5.58
N LEU A 315 -11.47 3.49 4.73
CA LEU A 315 -10.72 2.82 3.66
C LEU A 315 -9.80 1.73 4.21
N THR A 316 -9.05 2.05 5.28
CA THR A 316 -8.15 1.09 5.94
C THR A 316 -8.93 -0.12 6.48
N MET A 317 -10.01 0.11 7.23
CA MET A 317 -10.76 -0.97 7.87
C MET A 317 -11.51 -1.85 6.87
N PHE A 318 -12.14 -1.27 5.84
CA PHE A 318 -12.79 -2.06 4.80
C PHE A 318 -11.79 -2.87 3.95
N ALA A 319 -10.60 -2.32 3.72
CA ALA A 319 -9.53 -3.06 3.07
C ALA A 319 -9.05 -4.26 3.90
N MET A 320 -8.88 -4.09 5.22
CA MET A 320 -8.56 -5.19 6.14
C MET A 320 -9.66 -6.26 6.16
N ALA A 321 -10.93 -5.86 6.22
CA ALA A 321 -12.05 -6.79 6.15
C ALA A 321 -12.04 -7.59 4.83
N ALA A 322 -11.76 -6.95 3.70
CA ALA A 322 -11.66 -7.62 2.40
C ALA A 322 -10.48 -8.60 2.35
N ILE A 323 -9.35 -8.30 2.98
CA ILE A 323 -8.20 -9.22 3.09
C ILE A 323 -8.60 -10.46 3.89
N GLN A 324 -9.24 -10.28 5.04
CA GLN A 324 -9.59 -11.37 5.94
C GLN A 324 -10.69 -12.28 5.39
N LEU A 325 -11.59 -11.74 4.56
CA LEU A 325 -12.57 -12.53 3.79
C LEU A 325 -11.92 -13.49 2.77
N ALA A 326 -10.63 -13.36 2.50
CA ALA A 326 -9.92 -14.13 1.49
C ALA A 326 -9.21 -15.39 2.06
N THR A 327 -9.03 -15.47 3.38
CA THR A 327 -8.81 -16.70 4.17
C THR A 327 -10.17 -17.37 4.40
N PRO A 328 -10.32 -18.70 4.66
CA PRO A 328 -11.55 -19.44 4.38
C PRO A 328 -12.81 -18.69 4.83
N PRO A 329 -13.73 -18.39 3.90
CA PRO A 329 -14.65 -17.26 4.02
C PRO A 329 -15.78 -17.57 4.99
N THR A 330 -15.55 -17.33 6.28
CA THR A 330 -16.64 -17.23 7.24
C THR A 330 -17.02 -15.76 7.32
N LEU A 331 -18.06 -15.35 6.59
CA LEU A 331 -18.72 -14.04 6.79
C LEU A 331 -19.24 -13.85 8.23
N LEU A 332 -19.25 -14.91 9.03
CA LEU A 332 -19.59 -14.91 10.45
C LEU A 332 -18.34 -14.82 11.35
N ASP A 333 -17.16 -14.64 10.78
CA ASP A 333 -15.94 -14.36 11.54
C ASP A 333 -16.11 -13.03 12.26
N VAL A 334 -15.89 -13.06 13.56
CA VAL A 334 -16.02 -11.91 14.46
C VAL A 334 -15.06 -10.82 14.02
N ASP A 335 -13.85 -11.18 13.60
CA ASP A 335 -12.81 -10.24 13.20
C ASP A 335 -13.23 -9.42 11.97
N VAL A 336 -13.85 -10.07 10.97
CA VAL A 336 -14.37 -9.40 9.77
C VAL A 336 -15.45 -8.39 10.17
N TRP A 337 -16.39 -8.79 11.04
CA TRP A 337 -17.45 -7.91 11.52
C TRP A 337 -16.90 -6.72 12.31
N LEU A 338 -15.88 -6.92 13.13
CA LEU A 338 -15.23 -5.83 13.87
C LEU A 338 -14.65 -4.79 12.90
N ARG A 339 -13.90 -5.24 11.89
CA ARG A 339 -13.33 -4.34 10.86
C ARG A 339 -14.43 -3.60 10.09
N LEU A 340 -15.48 -4.31 9.67
CA LEU A 340 -16.63 -3.69 9.00
C LEU A 340 -17.36 -2.67 9.90
N ALA A 341 -17.55 -2.99 11.18
CA ALA A 341 -18.22 -2.12 12.14
C ALA A 341 -17.41 -0.86 12.44
N THR A 342 -16.09 -0.99 12.66
CA THR A 342 -15.18 0.15 12.85
C THR A 342 -15.13 1.05 11.61
N GLY A 343 -15.04 0.45 10.41
CA GLY A 343 -15.10 1.20 9.16
C GLY A 343 -16.45 1.90 8.95
N ALA A 344 -17.56 1.23 9.26
CA ALA A 344 -18.90 1.82 9.18
C ALA A 344 -19.10 2.95 10.20
N ALA A 345 -18.59 2.81 11.43
CA ALA A 345 -18.62 3.85 12.44
C ALA A 345 -17.85 5.10 11.97
N ALA A 346 -16.68 4.93 11.36
CA ALA A 346 -15.93 6.02 10.74
C ALA A 346 -16.72 6.71 9.62
N LEU A 347 -17.41 5.95 8.76
CA LEU A 347 -18.29 6.54 7.73
C LEU A 347 -19.47 7.31 8.31
N VAL A 348 -20.10 6.81 9.39
CA VAL A 348 -21.22 7.49 10.05
C VAL A 348 -20.80 8.84 10.64
N LEU A 349 -19.53 8.98 11.03
CA LEU A 349 -18.97 10.24 11.53
C LEU A 349 -18.66 11.26 10.42
N LEU A 350 -18.60 10.87 9.14
CA LEU A 350 -18.36 11.80 8.02
C LEU A 350 -19.28 13.03 8.01
N PRO A 351 -20.63 12.90 7.99
CA PRO A 351 -21.53 14.05 7.88
C PRO A 351 -21.47 15.01 9.06
N VAL A 352 -21.06 14.53 10.25
CA VAL A 352 -20.97 15.33 11.49
C VAL A 352 -19.54 15.75 11.81
N SER A 353 -18.56 15.37 10.98
CA SER A 353 -17.14 15.58 11.27
C SER A 353 -16.74 17.05 11.37
N GLY A 354 -17.44 17.96 10.69
CA GLY A 354 -17.24 19.42 10.81
C GLY A 354 -17.91 20.05 12.04
N GLU A 355 -18.86 19.34 12.68
CA GLU A 355 -19.51 19.83 13.91
C GLU A 355 -18.74 19.44 15.18
N LEU A 356 -17.90 18.39 15.09
CA LEU A 356 -17.07 17.91 16.18
C LEU A 356 -15.76 18.70 16.24
N SER A 357 -15.25 18.95 17.45
CA SER A 357 -13.87 19.45 17.56
C SER A 357 -12.89 18.39 17.02
N PRO A 358 -11.79 18.79 16.36
CA PRO A 358 -10.83 17.83 15.81
C PRO A 358 -10.25 16.90 16.89
N LEU A 359 -10.03 17.46 18.09
CA LEU A 359 -9.61 16.69 19.26
C LEU A 359 -10.64 15.58 19.59
N ALA A 360 -11.93 15.92 19.69
CA ALA A 360 -12.97 14.94 19.99
C ALA A 360 -13.04 13.86 18.89
N LEU A 361 -12.98 14.25 17.63
CA LEU A 361 -13.03 13.31 16.50
C LEU A 361 -11.86 12.32 16.54
N VAL A 362 -10.63 12.81 16.72
CA VAL A 362 -9.44 11.95 16.81
C VAL A 362 -9.55 10.97 17.98
N TRP A 363 -10.00 11.43 19.15
CA TRP A 363 -10.17 10.54 20.31
C TRP A 363 -11.31 9.53 20.16
N ILE A 364 -12.41 9.87 19.48
CA ILE A 364 -13.46 8.92 19.16
C ILE A 364 -12.91 7.80 18.27
N LEU A 365 -12.20 8.15 17.19
CA LEU A 365 -11.64 7.16 16.26
C LEU A 365 -10.53 6.32 16.90
N ALA A 366 -9.63 6.95 17.66
CA ALA A 366 -8.61 6.23 18.42
C ALA A 366 -9.26 5.30 19.47
N GLY A 367 -10.31 5.75 20.15
CA GLY A 367 -11.08 4.95 21.10
C GLY A 367 -11.73 3.73 20.45
N LEU A 368 -12.29 3.88 19.24
CA LEU A 368 -12.84 2.76 18.47
C LEU A 368 -11.76 1.72 18.14
N LEU A 369 -10.59 2.16 17.66
CA LEU A 369 -9.47 1.27 17.36
C LEU A 369 -8.94 0.56 18.60
N VAL A 370 -8.76 1.29 19.71
CA VAL A 370 -8.32 0.70 20.99
C VAL A 370 -9.35 -0.29 21.52
N ALA A 371 -10.65 0.03 21.45
CA ALA A 371 -11.71 -0.88 21.86
C ALA A 371 -11.70 -2.16 21.02
N GLN A 372 -11.49 -2.05 19.70
CA GLN A 372 -11.35 -3.21 18.83
C GLN A 372 -10.14 -4.06 19.22
N VAL A 373 -8.96 -3.46 19.38
CA VAL A 373 -7.74 -4.17 19.79
C VAL A 373 -7.93 -4.91 21.11
N VAL A 374 -8.51 -4.25 22.12
CA VAL A 374 -8.77 -4.86 23.43
C VAL A 374 -9.74 -6.03 23.30
N PHE A 375 -10.80 -5.89 22.50
CA PHE A 375 -11.76 -6.96 22.28
C PHE A 375 -11.12 -8.18 21.60
N GLU A 376 -10.33 -7.96 20.55
CA GLU A 376 -9.63 -9.03 19.83
C GLU A 376 -8.58 -9.72 20.72
N LEU A 377 -7.82 -8.95 21.52
CA LEU A 377 -6.82 -9.49 22.46
C LEU A 377 -7.46 -10.45 23.48
N VAL A 378 -8.58 -10.04 24.08
CA VAL A 378 -9.32 -10.86 25.05
C VAL A 378 -9.88 -12.12 24.37
N GLY A 379 -10.45 -11.98 23.17
CA GLY A 379 -10.98 -13.13 22.41
C GLY A 379 -9.90 -14.15 22.02
N HIS A 380 -8.69 -13.69 21.71
CA HIS A 380 -7.57 -14.56 21.35
C HIS A 380 -7.04 -15.36 22.56
N GLU A 381 -6.94 -14.75 23.74
CA GLU A 381 -6.52 -15.43 24.97
C GLU A 381 -7.50 -16.54 25.38
N GLU A 382 -8.81 -16.32 25.25
CA GLU A 382 -9.83 -17.33 25.56
C GLU A 382 -9.73 -18.56 24.65
N HIS A 383 -9.47 -18.38 23.34
CA HIS A 383 -9.28 -19.49 22.41
C HIS A 383 -7.99 -20.31 22.67
N VAL A 384 -6.90 -19.67 23.08
CA VAL A 384 -5.65 -20.38 23.44
C VAL A 384 -5.83 -21.22 24.70
N LEU A 385 -6.61 -20.74 25.68
CA LEU A 385 -6.89 -21.47 26.92
C LEU A 385 -7.79 -22.70 26.69
N ASP A 386 -8.77 -22.63 25.78
CA ASP A 386 -9.65 -23.75 25.45
C ASP A 386 -8.93 -24.89 24.70
N HIS A 387 -7.90 -24.58 23.89
CA HIS A 387 -7.12 -25.58 23.16
C HIS A 387 -5.94 -26.19 23.96
N THR A 388 -5.52 -25.55 25.05
CA THR A 388 -4.41 -26.04 25.89
C THR A 388 -4.83 -26.91 27.08
N LEU A 389 -6.14 -27.08 27.32
CA LEU A 389 -6.68 -27.98 28.34
C LEU A 389 -7.23 -29.28 27.71
N PRO A 390 -6.42 -30.34 27.52
CA PRO A 390 -6.94 -31.64 27.14
C PRO A 390 -7.66 -32.26 28.34
N GLY A 391 -8.98 -32.11 28.44
CA GLY A 391 -9.71 -32.87 29.47
C GLY A 391 -11.06 -32.39 29.96
N ARG A 392 -11.92 -31.79 29.14
CA ARG A 392 -13.36 -31.84 29.42
C ARG A 392 -14.06 -32.74 28.41
N GLY A 393 -13.75 -34.03 28.54
CA GLY A 393 -14.63 -35.08 28.06
C GLY A 393 -16.01 -34.89 28.70
N THR A 394 -17.02 -34.86 27.85
CA THR A 394 -18.43 -34.94 28.19
C THR A 394 -18.67 -36.11 29.14
N SER A 395 -19.12 -35.79 30.35
CA SER A 395 -19.78 -36.75 31.25
C SER A 395 -21.19 -37.04 30.77
#